data_AF-A0A256ZQI4-F1
#
_entry.id   AF-A0A256ZQI4-F1
#
_cell.length_a   1.000
_cell.length_b   1.000
_cell.length_c   1.000
_cell.angle_alpha   90.00
_cell.angle_beta   90.00
_cell.angle_gamma   90.00
#
_symmetry.space_group_name_H-M   'P 1'
#
loop_
_entity.id
_entity.type
_entity.pdbx_description
1 polymer ?
#
loop_
_entity_poly.entity_id
_entity_poly.type
_entity_poly.pdbx_seq_one_letter_code
_entity_poly.pdbx_strand_id
1 'polypeptide(L)'
;MGLKYCNLHVGWNLEFSEKPDLLESLGWYCVCFTKEFDSGFRDFLGEVEALRKDSPLKLYTGALVTKPVRRNARKALDKADLVFVEGQAREASECWEVDLVSRPEKEAEKDFMKQRNSGVDHIIARNMSERFIALELNFSDILHSRNRARATLLGRIRQNIKVALKYNTPLVFTTGSDRLSDLRSPGEMISLARVLGLSEEEAKATLSSTPFKLIEKSGDRRDPNILLKGLEVLDWGELKKPSRKKMYGWY
;
A
#
# COMPACT_ATOMS: atom_id res chain seq x y z
N MET A 1 -3.48 15.56 -20.45
CA MET A 1 -2.71 14.36 -20.06
C MET A 1 -3.64 13.54 -19.16
N GLY A 2 -3.92 12.27 -19.49
CA GLY A 2 -4.84 11.44 -18.71
C GLY A 2 -4.33 11.18 -17.28
N LEU A 3 -5.24 10.92 -16.34
CA LEU A 3 -4.87 10.51 -14.98
C LEU A 3 -4.06 9.20 -15.06
N LYS A 4 -2.97 9.12 -14.28
CA LYS A 4 -2.15 7.91 -14.16
C LYS A 4 -2.59 7.11 -12.95
N TYR A 5 -2.67 5.79 -13.09
CA TYR A 5 -3.13 4.88 -12.03
C TYR A 5 -2.05 3.89 -11.61
N CYS A 6 -2.05 3.54 -10.34
CA CYS A 6 -1.05 2.71 -9.70
C CYS A 6 -1.71 1.59 -8.90
N ASN A 7 -1.28 0.35 -9.13
CA ASN A 7 -1.68 -0.79 -8.33
C ASN A 7 -0.58 -1.12 -7.32
N LEU A 8 -0.80 -0.78 -6.04
CA LEU A 8 0.24 -0.93 -5.02
C LEU A 8 0.34 -2.33 -4.42
N HIS A 9 -0.53 -3.28 -4.79
CA HIS A 9 -0.45 -4.64 -4.25
C HIS A 9 -0.80 -5.67 -5.32
N VAL A 10 0.25 -6.24 -5.93
CA VAL A 10 0.18 -7.42 -6.80
C VAL A 10 1.15 -8.44 -6.23
N GLY A 11 0.64 -9.60 -5.80
CA GLY A 11 1.48 -10.66 -5.25
C GLY A 11 2.43 -11.19 -6.31
N TRP A 12 3.71 -11.29 -5.97
CA TRP A 12 4.72 -11.79 -6.90
C TRP A 12 4.52 -13.28 -7.21
N ASN A 13 4.45 -13.62 -8.50
CA ASN A 13 4.40 -15.00 -8.99
C ASN A 13 5.08 -15.11 -10.38
N LEU A 14 5.29 -16.35 -10.85
CA LEU A 14 5.87 -16.63 -12.17
C LEU A 14 5.00 -16.18 -13.35
N GLU A 15 3.67 -16.16 -13.21
CA GLU A 15 2.77 -15.73 -14.28
C GLU A 15 2.97 -14.24 -14.62
N PHE A 16 3.25 -13.41 -13.60
CA PHE A 16 3.47 -11.96 -13.76
C PHE A 16 4.82 -11.65 -14.42
N SER A 17 5.85 -12.48 -14.21
CA SER A 17 7.13 -12.30 -14.91
C SER A 17 7.04 -12.66 -16.39
N GLU A 18 6.17 -13.60 -16.76
CA GLU A 18 5.96 -14.00 -18.15
C GLU A 18 5.08 -13.04 -18.95
N LYS A 19 4.16 -12.31 -18.30
CA LYS A 19 3.16 -11.46 -18.98
C LYS A 19 3.00 -10.07 -18.33
N PRO A 20 4.08 -9.27 -18.23
CA PRO A 20 4.01 -7.92 -17.65
C PRO A 20 3.10 -6.97 -18.46
N ASP A 21 3.05 -7.16 -19.79
CA ASP A 21 2.29 -6.30 -20.72
C ASP A 21 0.79 -6.28 -20.45
N LEU A 22 0.25 -7.32 -19.78
CA LEU A 22 -1.15 -7.38 -19.40
C LEU A 22 -1.53 -6.20 -18.50
N LEU A 23 -0.67 -5.84 -17.54
CA LEU A 23 -0.91 -4.73 -16.62
C LEU A 23 -0.97 -3.38 -17.35
N GLU A 24 -0.10 -3.18 -18.33
CA GLU A 24 -0.14 -1.99 -19.19
C GLU A 24 -1.41 -1.96 -20.05
N SER A 25 -1.77 -3.09 -20.67
CA SER A 25 -2.98 -3.20 -21.49
C SER A 25 -4.28 -2.93 -20.71
N LEU A 26 -4.29 -3.20 -19.41
CA LEU A 26 -5.40 -2.89 -18.50
C LEU A 26 -5.44 -1.40 -18.09
N GLY A 27 -4.41 -0.62 -18.43
CA GLY A 27 -4.33 0.82 -18.16
C GLY A 27 -3.58 1.20 -16.87
N TRP A 28 -2.80 0.29 -16.29
CA TRP A 28 -1.94 0.63 -15.16
C TRP A 28 -0.68 1.39 -15.63
N TYR A 29 -0.28 2.40 -14.87
CA TYR A 29 0.96 3.16 -15.12
C TYR A 29 2.09 2.73 -14.18
N CYS A 30 1.76 2.33 -12.95
CA CYS A 30 2.73 1.80 -12.02
C CYS A 30 2.20 0.62 -11.22
N VAL A 31 3.09 -0.29 -10.84
CA VAL A 31 2.76 -1.51 -10.12
C VAL A 31 3.78 -1.74 -9.02
N CYS A 32 3.30 -2.05 -7.81
CA CYS A 32 4.14 -2.53 -6.73
C CYS A 32 3.91 -4.04 -6.58
N PHE A 33 4.95 -4.82 -6.89
CA PHE A 33 4.93 -6.25 -6.62
C PHE A 33 5.24 -6.49 -5.15
N THR A 34 4.48 -7.34 -4.49
CA THR A 34 4.63 -7.64 -3.07
C THR A 34 5.06 -9.08 -2.84
N LYS A 35 5.87 -9.29 -1.81
CA LYS A 35 6.22 -10.62 -1.30
C LYS A 35 6.41 -10.57 0.20
N GLU A 36 6.19 -11.71 0.86
CA GLU A 36 6.55 -11.87 2.27
C GLU A 36 8.04 -11.57 2.51
N PHE A 37 8.31 -10.84 3.59
CA PHE A 37 9.67 -10.44 3.95
C PHE A 37 10.40 -11.57 4.69
N ASP A 38 10.86 -12.55 3.92
CA ASP A 38 11.54 -13.76 4.39
C ASP A 38 12.92 -13.96 3.73
N SER A 39 13.46 -15.18 3.78
CA SER A 39 14.73 -15.53 3.13
C SER A 39 14.69 -15.41 1.61
N GLY A 40 13.54 -15.65 0.97
CA GLY A 40 13.34 -15.57 -0.48
C GLY A 40 13.04 -14.16 -0.98
N PHE A 41 13.03 -13.15 -0.10
CA PHE A 41 12.80 -11.76 -0.47
C PHE A 41 13.94 -11.20 -1.35
N ARG A 42 15.19 -11.64 -1.14
CA ARG A 42 16.33 -11.15 -1.93
C ARG A 42 16.24 -11.57 -3.40
N ASP A 43 15.85 -12.81 -3.64
CA ASP A 43 15.71 -13.34 -5.00
C ASP A 43 14.58 -12.63 -5.75
N PHE A 44 13.47 -12.38 -5.05
CA PHE A 44 12.36 -11.56 -5.55
C PHE A 44 12.81 -10.15 -5.99
N LEU A 45 13.64 -9.47 -5.21
CA LEU A 45 14.17 -8.16 -5.61
C LEU A 45 14.98 -8.25 -6.91
N GLY A 46 15.78 -9.31 -7.07
CA GLY A 46 16.57 -9.54 -8.29
C GLY A 46 15.68 -9.79 -9.52
N GLU A 47 14.61 -10.56 -9.35
CA GLU A 47 13.65 -10.86 -10.42
C GLU A 47 12.88 -9.60 -10.86
N VAL A 48 12.38 -8.79 -9.93
CA VAL A 48 11.68 -7.54 -10.26
C VAL A 48 12.62 -6.51 -10.88
N GLU A 49 13.88 -6.42 -10.43
CA GLU A 49 14.87 -5.51 -11.01
C GLU A 49 15.26 -5.91 -12.44
N ALA A 50 15.29 -7.21 -12.76
CA ALA A 50 15.45 -7.68 -14.13
C ALA A 50 14.28 -7.22 -15.01
N LEU A 51 13.04 -7.36 -14.53
CA LEU A 51 11.83 -6.93 -15.24
C LEU A 51 11.77 -5.41 -15.44
N ARG A 52 12.29 -4.63 -14.49
CA ARG A 52 12.28 -3.15 -14.51
C ARG A 52 13.04 -2.56 -15.70
N LYS A 53 14.06 -3.24 -16.23
CA LYS A 53 14.90 -2.72 -17.33
C LYS A 53 14.16 -2.60 -18.66
N ASP A 54 13.23 -3.51 -18.91
CA ASP A 54 12.56 -3.65 -20.20
C ASP A 54 11.07 -3.23 -20.12
N SER A 55 10.57 -2.88 -18.93
CA SER A 55 9.15 -2.60 -18.72
C SER A 55 8.78 -1.13 -18.98
N PRO A 56 7.69 -0.86 -19.71
CA PRO A 56 7.11 0.48 -19.82
C PRO A 56 6.40 0.93 -18.53
N LEU A 57 6.14 0.00 -17.61
CA LEU A 57 5.53 0.27 -16.31
C LEU A 57 6.56 0.73 -15.29
N LYS A 58 6.16 1.67 -14.42
CA LYS A 58 6.96 1.97 -13.22
C LYS A 58 6.78 0.88 -12.19
N LEU A 59 7.80 0.03 -12.02
CA LEU A 59 7.76 -1.09 -11.07
C LEU A 59 8.37 -0.71 -9.72
N TYR A 60 7.70 -1.11 -8.64
CA TYR A 60 8.14 -0.96 -7.25
C TYR A 60 8.10 -2.29 -6.52
N THR A 61 8.82 -2.37 -5.41
CA THR A 61 8.91 -3.57 -4.56
C THR A 61 8.27 -3.34 -3.21
N GLY A 62 7.40 -4.25 -2.78
CA GLY A 62 6.71 -4.21 -1.50
C GLY A 62 7.10 -5.37 -0.60
N ALA A 63 7.50 -5.07 0.63
CA ALA A 63 7.77 -6.06 1.66
C ALA A 63 6.55 -6.23 2.56
N LEU A 64 5.93 -7.42 2.55
CA LEU A 64 4.90 -7.78 3.50
C LEU A 64 5.56 -8.31 4.78
N VAL A 65 5.50 -7.53 5.86
CA VAL A 65 6.16 -7.87 7.12
C VAL A 65 5.19 -8.46 8.13
N THR A 66 5.65 -9.49 8.83
CA THR A 66 4.95 -10.11 9.94
C THR A 66 5.53 -9.64 11.28
N LYS A 67 4.93 -10.11 12.38
CA LYS A 67 5.41 -9.80 13.74
C LYS A 67 6.86 -10.29 13.97
N PRO A 68 7.66 -9.57 14.77
CA PRO A 68 7.38 -8.26 15.37
C PRO A 68 7.45 -7.12 14.33
N VAL A 69 6.37 -6.34 14.20
CA VAL A 69 6.15 -5.43 13.06
C VAL A 69 7.25 -4.38 12.99
N ARG A 70 7.50 -3.65 14.09
CA ARG A 70 8.49 -2.56 14.09
C ARG A 70 9.89 -3.02 13.69
N ARG A 71 10.34 -4.17 14.20
CA ARG A 71 11.69 -4.69 13.93
C ARG A 71 11.83 -5.14 12.47
N ASN A 72 10.82 -5.82 11.94
CA ASN A 72 10.86 -6.35 10.57
C ASN A 72 10.65 -5.22 9.55
N ALA A 73 9.75 -4.26 9.82
CA ALA A 73 9.55 -3.07 9.01
C ALA A 73 10.85 -2.26 8.85
N ARG A 74 11.61 -2.06 9.94
CA ARG A 74 12.92 -1.38 9.87
C ARG A 74 13.91 -2.07 8.92
N LYS A 75 13.98 -3.39 8.96
CA LYS A 75 14.85 -4.17 8.06
C LYS A 75 14.38 -4.11 6.61
N ALA A 76 13.07 -4.03 6.40
CA ALA A 76 12.46 -3.96 5.08
C ALA A 76 12.71 -2.61 4.39
N LEU A 77 12.75 -1.50 5.14
CA LEU A 77 13.02 -0.16 4.59
C LEU A 77 14.33 -0.08 3.77
N ASP A 78 15.36 -0.81 4.21
CA ASP A 78 16.67 -0.87 3.52
C ASP A 78 16.62 -1.61 2.18
N LYS A 79 15.57 -2.38 1.93
CA LYS A 79 15.51 -3.36 0.82
C LYS A 79 14.35 -3.16 -0.14
N ALA A 80 13.20 -2.71 0.35
CA ALA A 80 11.95 -2.65 -0.40
C ALA A 80 11.46 -1.21 -0.53
N ASP A 81 10.86 -0.86 -1.66
CA ASP A 81 10.27 0.45 -1.91
C ASP A 81 9.15 0.80 -0.94
N LEU A 82 8.28 -0.14 -0.61
CA LEU A 82 7.16 0.08 0.31
C LEU A 82 7.06 -1.05 1.35
N VAL A 83 6.61 -0.72 2.56
CA VAL A 83 6.44 -1.69 3.64
C VAL A 83 4.96 -1.88 3.96
N PHE A 84 4.51 -3.12 3.88
CA PHE A 84 3.13 -3.54 4.09
C PHE A 84 3.03 -4.37 5.36
N VAL A 85 1.94 -4.19 6.10
CA VAL A 85 1.59 -5.05 7.24
C VAL A 85 0.20 -5.61 7.00
N GLU A 86 0.04 -6.92 6.98
CA GLU A 86 -1.29 -7.56 6.97
C GLU A 86 -1.82 -7.67 8.41
N GLY A 87 -3.02 -7.14 8.63
CA GLY A 87 -3.60 -7.03 9.96
C GLY A 87 -2.75 -6.14 10.88
N GLN A 88 -2.77 -6.48 12.17
CA GLN A 88 -2.00 -5.86 13.26
C GLN A 88 -2.06 -4.33 13.23
N ALA A 89 -3.20 -3.79 12.84
CA ALA A 89 -3.36 -2.37 12.52
C ALA A 89 -2.96 -1.47 13.69
N ARG A 90 -3.15 -1.93 14.94
CA ARG A 90 -2.71 -1.25 16.15
C ARG A 90 -1.20 -1.03 16.17
N GLU A 91 -0.40 -2.11 16.12
CA GLU A 91 1.07 -2.02 16.14
C GLU A 91 1.60 -1.28 14.91
N ALA A 92 1.02 -1.57 13.73
CA ALA A 92 1.40 -0.95 12.47
C ALA A 92 1.19 0.57 12.47
N SER A 93 0.05 1.05 13.00
CA SER A 93 -0.29 2.48 13.04
C SER A 93 0.69 3.31 13.87
N GLU A 94 1.41 2.69 14.81
CA GLU A 94 2.38 3.37 15.67
C GLU A 94 3.79 3.41 15.07
N CYS A 95 4.02 2.74 13.93
CA CYS A 95 5.33 2.59 13.30
C CYS A 95 5.48 3.54 12.10
N TRP A 96 6.52 4.37 12.12
CA TRP A 96 6.87 5.26 11.01
C TRP A 96 7.39 4.49 9.78
N GLU A 97 7.82 3.26 10.00
CA GLU A 97 8.39 2.38 9.00
C GLU A 97 7.35 1.76 8.07
N VAL A 98 6.06 1.82 8.44
CA VAL A 98 4.97 1.18 7.68
C VAL A 98 4.37 2.18 6.71
N ASP A 99 4.09 1.74 5.49
CA ASP A 99 3.46 2.56 4.45
C ASP A 99 2.00 2.17 4.22
N LEU A 100 1.69 0.87 4.34
CA LEU A 100 0.36 0.33 4.10
C LEU A 100 -0.06 -0.70 5.16
N VAL A 101 -1.30 -0.60 5.64
CA VAL A 101 -1.97 -1.64 6.44
C VAL A 101 -2.99 -2.35 5.55
N SER A 102 -2.79 -3.65 5.38
CA SER A 102 -3.54 -4.53 4.50
C SER A 102 -4.52 -5.38 5.29
N ARG A 103 -5.74 -5.56 4.76
CA ARG A 103 -6.76 -6.52 5.22
C ARG A 103 -7.08 -6.54 6.73
N PRO A 104 -7.17 -5.40 7.44
CA PRO A 104 -7.44 -5.41 8.89
C PRO A 104 -8.81 -6.01 9.25
N GLU A 105 -9.76 -6.06 8.31
CA GLU A 105 -11.09 -6.64 8.49
C GLU A 105 -11.11 -8.16 8.66
N LYS A 106 -10.01 -8.85 8.34
CA LYS A 106 -9.86 -10.30 8.55
C LYS A 106 -9.60 -10.67 10.01
N GLU A 107 -9.02 -9.77 10.82
CA GLU A 107 -8.71 -10.05 12.22
C GLU A 107 -9.96 -10.08 13.12
N ALA A 108 -11.06 -9.50 12.65
CA ALA A 108 -12.28 -9.40 13.42
C ALA A 108 -13.09 -10.70 13.37
N GLU A 109 -13.26 -11.37 14.51
CA GLU A 109 -14.11 -12.56 14.57
C GLU A 109 -15.60 -12.22 14.55
N LYS A 110 -16.03 -11.23 15.33
CA LYS A 110 -17.44 -10.84 15.48
C LYS A 110 -17.61 -9.32 15.44
N ASP A 111 -18.70 -8.90 14.81
CA ASP A 111 -19.09 -7.49 14.79
C ASP A 111 -19.62 -7.04 16.16
N PHE A 112 -19.44 -5.76 16.46
CA PHE A 112 -20.00 -5.16 17.65
C PHE A 112 -21.50 -4.89 17.47
N MET A 113 -22.22 -4.73 18.58
CA MET A 113 -23.67 -4.49 18.56
C MET A 113 -24.05 -3.22 17.78
N LYS A 114 -23.20 -2.18 17.78
CA LYS A 114 -23.47 -0.88 17.17
C LYS A 114 -22.70 -0.62 15.87
N GLN A 115 -21.70 -1.44 15.53
CA GLN A 115 -20.84 -1.21 14.36
C GLN A 115 -20.14 -2.49 13.92
N ARG A 116 -19.73 -2.53 12.65
CA ARG A 116 -18.91 -3.62 12.11
C ARG A 116 -17.53 -3.59 12.77
N ASN A 117 -17.05 -4.76 13.19
CA ASN A 117 -15.68 -4.89 13.67
C ASN A 117 -14.79 -5.06 12.43
N SER A 118 -14.06 -4.01 12.07
CA SER A 118 -13.35 -3.88 10.79
C SER A 118 -11.83 -3.76 10.94
N GLY A 119 -11.33 -3.93 12.17
CA GLY A 119 -9.91 -3.89 12.51
C GLY A 119 -9.33 -2.49 12.71
N VAL A 120 -10.02 -1.43 12.26
CA VAL A 120 -9.57 -0.03 12.42
C VAL A 120 -10.56 0.75 13.29
N ASP A 121 -10.06 1.29 14.40
CA ASP A 121 -10.78 2.24 15.24
C ASP A 121 -10.28 3.68 15.01
N HIS A 122 -10.88 4.64 15.71
CA HIS A 122 -10.52 6.06 15.60
C HIS A 122 -9.09 6.40 16.05
N ILE A 123 -8.50 5.64 16.97
CA ILE A 123 -7.13 5.85 17.45
C ILE A 123 -6.17 5.38 16.37
N ILE A 124 -6.39 4.18 15.84
CA ILE A 124 -5.61 3.60 14.74
C ILE A 124 -5.66 4.53 13.52
N ALA A 125 -6.86 4.97 13.12
CA ALA A 125 -7.05 5.85 11.97
C ALA A 125 -6.32 7.20 12.10
N ARG A 126 -6.33 7.81 13.30
CA ARG A 126 -5.58 9.04 13.58
C ARG A 126 -4.07 8.81 13.50
N ASN A 127 -3.57 7.76 14.14
CA ASN A 127 -2.15 7.41 14.10
C ASN A 127 -1.66 7.19 12.66
N MET A 128 -2.47 6.50 11.84
CA MET A 128 -2.21 6.29 10.41
C MET A 128 -2.23 7.60 9.63
N SER A 129 -3.19 8.49 9.89
CA SER A 129 -3.26 9.81 9.24
C SER A 129 -2.01 10.66 9.54
N GLU A 130 -1.57 10.72 10.81
CA GLU A 130 -0.39 11.49 11.23
C GLU A 130 0.89 11.03 10.53
N ARG A 131 1.04 9.72 10.33
CA ARG A 131 2.24 9.09 9.74
C ARG A 131 2.11 8.87 8.24
N PHE A 132 1.00 9.28 7.64
CA PHE A 132 0.66 9.00 6.25
C PHE A 132 0.80 7.51 5.90
N ILE A 133 0.19 6.66 6.72
CA ILE A 133 0.07 5.21 6.51
C ILE A 133 -1.27 4.97 5.85
N ALA A 134 -1.29 4.33 4.69
CA ALA A 134 -2.53 4.07 3.99
C ALA A 134 -3.23 2.82 4.51
N LEU A 135 -4.55 2.88 4.50
CA LEU A 135 -5.43 1.73 4.68
C LEU A 135 -5.75 1.13 3.31
N GLU A 136 -5.40 -0.13 3.13
CA GLU A 136 -5.71 -0.89 1.92
C GLU A 136 -7.17 -1.30 1.87
N LEU A 137 -7.79 -1.16 0.70
CA LEU A 137 -8.98 -1.88 0.30
C LEU A 137 -8.52 -2.97 -0.68
N ASN A 138 -8.73 -4.25 -0.37
CA ASN A 138 -8.21 -5.35 -1.18
C ASN A 138 -9.33 -5.99 -2.01
N PHE A 139 -9.21 -5.97 -3.34
CA PHE A 139 -10.25 -6.54 -4.22
C PHE A 139 -10.27 -8.08 -4.21
N SER A 140 -9.11 -8.72 -4.16
CA SER A 140 -8.98 -10.19 -4.18
C SER A 140 -9.84 -10.86 -3.08
N ASP A 141 -9.89 -10.27 -1.90
CA ASP A 141 -10.73 -10.78 -0.81
C ASP A 141 -12.24 -10.70 -1.11
N ILE A 142 -12.67 -9.66 -1.82
CA ILE A 142 -14.07 -9.53 -2.28
C ILE A 142 -14.35 -10.59 -3.35
N LEU A 143 -13.43 -10.77 -4.29
CA LEU A 143 -13.56 -11.72 -5.39
C LEU A 143 -13.71 -13.16 -4.88
N HIS A 144 -12.87 -13.56 -3.91
CA HIS A 144 -12.79 -14.94 -3.42
C HIS A 144 -13.71 -15.25 -2.23
N SER A 145 -14.30 -14.26 -1.57
CA SER A 145 -15.36 -14.48 -0.58
C SER A 145 -16.71 -14.79 -1.23
N ARG A 146 -17.62 -15.50 -0.55
CA ARG A 146 -18.96 -15.84 -1.07
C ARG A 146 -20.07 -15.61 -0.04
N ASN A 147 -21.31 -15.47 -0.52
CA ASN A 147 -22.53 -15.45 0.30
C ASN A 147 -22.43 -14.47 1.49
N ARG A 148 -22.79 -14.94 2.69
CA ARG A 148 -22.74 -14.16 3.94
C ARG A 148 -21.33 -13.64 4.25
N ALA A 149 -20.27 -14.40 3.94
CA ALA A 149 -18.90 -13.95 4.19
C ALA A 149 -18.56 -12.71 3.35
N ARG A 150 -18.93 -12.71 2.05
CA ARG A 150 -18.76 -11.54 1.18
C ARG A 150 -19.56 -10.34 1.67
N ALA A 151 -20.81 -10.55 2.08
CA ALA A 151 -21.65 -9.47 2.61
C ALA A 151 -21.05 -8.84 3.89
N THR A 152 -20.54 -9.67 4.81
CA THR A 152 -19.85 -9.20 6.02
C THR A 152 -18.58 -8.44 5.68
N LEU A 153 -17.75 -8.98 4.78
CA LEU A 153 -16.51 -8.35 4.31
C LEU A 153 -16.78 -6.96 3.72
N LEU A 154 -17.72 -6.86 2.78
CA LEU A 154 -18.13 -5.58 2.19
C LEU A 154 -18.61 -4.60 3.26
N GLY A 155 -19.40 -5.07 4.24
CA GLY A 155 -19.83 -4.24 5.38
C GLY A 155 -18.67 -3.70 6.21
N ARG A 156 -17.63 -4.49 6.44
CA ARG A 156 -16.42 -4.09 7.18
C ARG A 156 -15.54 -3.13 6.36
N ILE A 157 -15.37 -3.38 5.07
CA ILE A 157 -14.68 -2.47 4.14
C ILE A 157 -15.37 -1.10 4.12
N ARG A 158 -16.71 -1.05 4.05
CA ARG A 158 -17.47 0.20 4.12
C ARG A 158 -17.30 0.93 5.46
N GLN A 159 -17.22 0.19 6.56
CA GLN A 159 -16.93 0.77 7.87
C GLN A 159 -15.52 1.38 7.91
N ASN A 160 -14.52 0.67 7.38
CA ASN A 160 -13.15 1.15 7.25
C ASN A 160 -13.06 2.43 6.41
N ILE A 161 -13.74 2.49 5.26
CA ILE A 161 -13.84 3.70 4.44
C ILE A 161 -14.42 4.86 5.25
N LYS A 162 -15.53 4.65 5.95
CA LYS A 162 -16.18 5.69 6.76
C LYS A 162 -15.24 6.24 7.85
N VAL A 163 -14.52 5.35 8.54
CA VAL A 163 -13.55 5.74 9.58
C VAL A 163 -12.38 6.49 8.95
N ALA A 164 -11.81 5.98 7.84
CA ALA A 164 -10.69 6.60 7.16
C ALA A 164 -11.03 8.02 6.66
N LEU A 165 -12.16 8.21 5.99
CA LEU A 165 -12.61 9.53 5.55
C LEU A 165 -12.80 10.50 6.71
N LYS A 166 -13.41 10.04 7.82
CA LYS A 166 -13.64 10.88 9.00
C LYS A 166 -12.34 11.39 9.64
N TYR A 167 -11.27 10.60 9.59
CA TYR A 167 -9.98 10.92 10.22
C TYR A 167 -8.89 11.28 9.21
N ASN A 168 -9.23 11.50 7.94
CA ASN A 168 -8.29 11.78 6.85
C ASN A 168 -7.18 10.73 6.71
N THR A 169 -7.48 9.48 7.02
CA THR A 169 -6.54 8.37 6.81
C THR A 169 -6.42 8.11 5.30
N PRO A 170 -5.20 8.04 4.75
CA PRO A 170 -5.01 7.75 3.33
C PRO A 170 -5.64 6.38 2.97
N LEU A 171 -6.33 6.32 1.83
CA LEU A 171 -6.92 5.09 1.31
C LEU A 171 -6.23 4.70 0.01
N VAL A 172 -5.96 3.42 -0.17
CA VAL A 172 -5.46 2.83 -1.42
C VAL A 172 -6.32 1.63 -1.78
N PHE A 173 -6.77 1.57 -3.03
CA PHE A 173 -7.47 0.39 -3.55
C PHE A 173 -6.48 -0.42 -4.39
N THR A 174 -6.35 -1.70 -4.10
CA THR A 174 -5.44 -2.60 -4.81
C THR A 174 -6.20 -3.80 -5.35
N THR A 175 -5.67 -4.43 -6.40
CA THR A 175 -6.26 -5.69 -6.86
C THR A 175 -5.95 -6.81 -5.87
N GLY A 176 -4.79 -6.77 -5.19
CA GLY A 176 -4.37 -7.80 -4.25
C GLY A 176 -4.21 -9.17 -4.92
N SER A 177 -3.90 -9.16 -6.21
CA SER A 177 -3.98 -10.34 -7.08
C SER A 177 -2.72 -11.17 -6.97
N ASP A 178 -2.89 -12.47 -6.74
CA ASP A 178 -1.81 -13.48 -6.81
C ASP A 178 -1.88 -14.27 -8.12
N ARG A 179 -2.77 -13.88 -9.06
CA ARG A 179 -3.03 -14.54 -10.35
C ARG A 179 -3.41 -13.51 -11.39
N LEU A 180 -3.09 -13.76 -12.66
CA LEU A 180 -3.45 -12.84 -13.76
C LEU A 180 -4.98 -12.66 -13.91
N SER A 181 -5.77 -13.70 -13.62
CA SER A 181 -7.24 -13.69 -13.71
C SER A 181 -7.93 -12.72 -12.74
N ASP A 182 -7.23 -12.35 -11.68
CA ASP A 182 -7.77 -11.56 -10.58
C ASP A 182 -7.54 -10.06 -10.81
N LEU A 183 -6.73 -9.70 -11.83
CA LEU A 183 -6.51 -8.32 -12.21
C LEU A 183 -7.79 -7.67 -12.74
N ARG A 184 -7.95 -6.39 -12.45
CA ARG A 184 -9.01 -5.54 -12.99
C ARG A 184 -8.41 -4.24 -13.49
N SER A 185 -9.09 -3.60 -14.43
CA SER A 185 -8.71 -2.29 -14.92
C SER A 185 -8.93 -1.22 -13.83
N PRO A 186 -8.20 -0.09 -13.86
CA PRO A 186 -8.46 1.01 -12.95
C PRO A 186 -9.93 1.49 -12.97
N GLY A 187 -10.58 1.49 -14.15
CA GLY A 187 -11.98 1.91 -14.29
C GLY A 187 -12.97 1.04 -13.52
N GLU A 188 -12.77 -0.28 -13.54
CA GLU A 188 -13.58 -1.22 -12.74
C GLU A 188 -13.35 -1.03 -11.24
N MET A 189 -12.08 -0.85 -10.85
CA MET A 189 -11.69 -0.59 -9.46
C MET A 189 -12.32 0.70 -8.93
N ILE A 190 -12.29 1.79 -9.71
CA ILE A 190 -12.96 3.06 -9.38
C ILE A 190 -14.47 2.84 -9.21
N SER A 191 -15.09 2.10 -10.12
CA SER A 191 -16.53 1.83 -10.08
C SER A 191 -16.92 1.07 -8.80
N LEU A 192 -16.13 0.06 -8.42
CA LEU A 192 -16.35 -0.68 -7.18
C LEU A 192 -16.11 0.19 -5.94
N ALA A 193 -15.06 1.02 -5.92
CA ALA A 193 -14.81 1.96 -4.84
C ALA A 193 -16.00 2.91 -4.60
N ARG A 194 -16.64 3.36 -5.68
CA ARG A 194 -17.86 4.18 -5.60
C ARG A 194 -19.03 3.42 -4.99
N VAL A 195 -19.24 2.16 -5.36
CA VAL A 195 -20.26 1.29 -4.75
C VAL A 195 -20.01 1.10 -3.24
N LEU A 196 -18.74 1.07 -2.83
CA LEU A 196 -18.34 0.97 -1.43
C LEU A 196 -18.51 2.29 -0.64
N GLY A 197 -18.90 3.38 -1.31
CA GLY A 197 -19.27 4.64 -0.66
C GLY A 197 -18.26 5.77 -0.79
N LEU A 198 -17.28 5.64 -1.69
CA LEU A 198 -16.43 6.77 -2.10
C LEU A 198 -17.12 7.62 -3.17
N SER A 199 -16.88 8.93 -3.15
CA SER A 199 -17.15 9.80 -4.30
C SER A 199 -16.25 9.43 -5.48
N GLU A 200 -16.54 9.95 -6.67
CA GLU A 200 -15.71 9.70 -7.85
C GLU A 200 -14.27 10.23 -7.67
N GLU A 201 -14.11 11.39 -7.04
CA GLU A 201 -12.81 12.00 -6.78
C GLU A 201 -12.01 11.17 -5.77
N GLU A 202 -12.62 10.77 -4.65
CA GLU A 202 -11.99 9.91 -3.65
C GLU A 202 -11.62 8.54 -4.26
N ALA A 203 -12.50 7.94 -5.06
CA ALA A 203 -12.26 6.67 -5.73
C ALA A 203 -11.08 6.76 -6.72
N LYS A 204 -10.95 7.86 -7.48
CA LYS A 204 -9.78 8.10 -8.34
C LYS A 204 -8.51 8.33 -7.50
N ALA A 205 -8.62 9.03 -6.38
CA ALA A 205 -7.50 9.32 -5.49
C ALA A 205 -6.86 8.06 -4.90
N THR A 206 -7.65 7.03 -4.57
CA THR A 206 -7.11 5.76 -4.02
C THR A 206 -6.22 4.99 -4.99
N LEU A 207 -6.32 5.28 -6.29
CA LEU A 207 -5.54 4.65 -7.36
C LEU A 207 -4.52 5.57 -8.00
N SER A 208 -4.53 6.87 -7.68
CA SER A 208 -3.65 7.86 -8.29
C SER A 208 -2.93 8.70 -7.24
N SER A 209 -3.55 9.77 -6.75
CA SER A 209 -2.86 10.74 -5.89
C SER A 209 -2.34 10.14 -4.58
N THR A 210 -3.07 9.22 -3.93
CA THR A 210 -2.59 8.58 -2.69
C THR A 210 -1.40 7.66 -2.96
N PRO A 211 -1.44 6.72 -3.93
CA PRO A 211 -0.26 5.94 -4.31
C PRO A 211 0.98 6.77 -4.64
N PHE A 212 0.85 7.84 -5.42
CA PHE A 212 2.00 8.68 -5.77
C PHE A 212 2.62 9.37 -4.55
N LYS A 213 1.82 9.85 -3.61
CA LYS A 213 2.33 10.42 -2.35
C LYS A 213 3.06 9.40 -1.48
N LEU A 214 2.62 8.13 -1.48
CA LEU A 214 3.34 7.07 -0.76
C LEU A 214 4.70 6.76 -1.39
N ILE A 215 4.74 6.71 -2.73
CA ILE A 215 5.98 6.51 -3.48
C ILE A 215 6.94 7.69 -3.27
N GLU A 216 6.45 8.93 -3.29
CA GLU A 216 7.20 10.15 -3.01
C GLU A 216 7.79 10.10 -1.59
N LYS A 217 6.96 9.85 -0.57
CA LYS A 217 7.41 9.65 0.82
C LYS A 217 8.53 8.60 0.93
N SER A 218 8.44 7.52 0.14
CA SER A 218 9.48 6.48 0.11
C SER A 218 10.79 6.95 -0.52
N GLY A 219 10.71 7.78 -1.56
CA GLY A 219 11.88 8.48 -2.12
C GLY A 219 12.49 9.44 -1.09
N ASP A 220 11.66 10.25 -0.44
CA ASP A 220 12.09 11.29 0.49
C ASP A 220 12.83 10.72 1.70
N ARG A 221 12.35 9.61 2.27
CA ARG A 221 13.06 8.95 3.39
C ARG A 221 14.44 8.42 2.99
N ARG A 222 14.70 8.18 1.69
CA ARG A 222 16.00 7.74 1.17
C ARG A 222 16.90 8.87 0.75
N ASP A 223 16.35 10.05 0.44
CA ASP A 223 17.15 11.19 0.06
C ASP A 223 17.87 11.79 1.28
N PRO A 224 19.21 11.71 1.36
CA PRO A 224 20.00 12.33 2.43
C PRO A 224 19.80 13.85 2.53
N ASN A 225 19.38 14.55 1.46
CA ASN A 225 19.13 15.99 1.47
C ASN A 225 17.83 16.35 2.20
N ILE A 226 16.85 15.45 2.23
CA ILE A 226 15.57 15.69 2.92
C ILE A 226 15.76 15.29 4.39
N LEU A 227 15.69 16.24 5.31
CA LEU A 227 15.87 15.92 6.75
C LEU A 227 14.55 15.51 7.40
N LEU A 228 13.48 16.23 7.07
CA LEU A 228 12.11 16.00 7.49
C LEU A 228 11.16 16.64 6.47
N LYS A 229 9.86 16.33 6.55
CA LYS A 229 8.85 16.88 5.66
C LYS A 229 8.92 18.41 5.60
N GLY A 230 9.23 18.96 4.42
CA GLY A 230 9.35 20.41 4.20
C GLY A 230 10.69 21.03 4.62
N LEU A 231 11.70 20.22 4.97
CA LEU A 231 13.06 20.68 5.25
C LEU A 231 14.07 19.92 4.39
N GLU A 232 14.68 20.62 3.45
CA GLU A 232 15.67 20.11 2.50
C GLU A 232 16.97 20.90 2.60
N VAL A 233 18.09 20.19 2.51
CA VAL A 233 19.43 20.76 2.41
C VAL A 233 19.73 21.03 0.94
N LEU A 234 19.83 22.31 0.57
CA LEU A 234 20.18 22.74 -0.79
C LEU A 234 21.69 22.63 -1.06
N ASP A 235 22.51 22.93 -0.05
CA ASP A 235 23.96 22.83 -0.11
C ASP A 235 24.51 22.38 1.25
N TRP A 236 25.42 21.41 1.23
CA TRP A 236 26.11 20.90 2.41
C TRP A 236 27.35 21.74 2.77
N GLY A 237 27.78 22.65 1.89
CA GLY A 237 28.98 23.47 2.09
C GLY A 237 30.22 22.60 2.32
N GLU A 238 30.96 22.89 3.39
CA GLU A 238 32.16 22.12 3.77
C GLU A 238 31.85 20.77 4.45
N LEU A 239 30.58 20.53 4.83
CA LEU A 239 30.19 19.29 5.49
C LEU A 239 30.07 18.14 4.47
N LYS A 240 30.53 16.96 4.86
CA LYS A 240 30.37 15.76 4.04
C LYS A 240 28.91 15.30 4.06
N LYS A 241 28.29 15.24 2.88
CA LYS A 241 26.95 14.66 2.69
C LYS A 241 26.86 13.25 3.28
N PRO A 242 25.85 12.95 4.11
CA PRO A 242 25.66 11.62 4.69
C PRO A 242 25.44 10.58 3.58
N SER A 243 26.13 9.45 3.68
CA SER A 243 25.89 8.31 2.77
C SER A 243 24.59 7.56 3.11
N ARG A 244 24.13 7.70 4.35
CA ARG A 244 22.88 7.14 4.85
C ARG A 244 22.24 8.11 5.84
N LYS A 245 20.92 8.05 5.90
CA LYS A 245 20.11 8.72 6.93
C LYS A 245 19.21 7.71 7.60
N LYS A 246 18.67 8.11 8.74
CA LYS A 246 17.52 7.45 9.35
C LYS A 246 16.33 7.54 8.36
N MET A 247 15.61 6.43 8.17
CA MET A 247 14.50 6.34 7.20
C MET A 247 13.13 6.20 7.88
N TYR A 248 13.06 6.47 9.18
CA TYR A 248 11.82 6.39 9.97
C TYR A 248 11.65 7.65 10.82
N GLY A 249 10.54 8.34 10.64
CA GLY A 249 10.28 9.67 11.19
C GLY A 249 9.40 10.51 10.26
N TRP A 250 9.30 11.79 10.55
CA TRP A 250 8.49 12.75 9.79
C TRP A 250 9.14 13.07 8.44
N TYR A 251 8.83 12.28 7.41
CA TYR A 251 9.18 12.52 6.00
C TYR A 251 7.92 12.82 5.19
#